data_AF-A0A9P3LQQ7-F1
#
_entry.id   AF-A0A9P3LQQ7-F1
#
_cell.length_a   1.000
_cell.length_b   1.000
_cell.length_c   1.000
_cell.angle_alpha   90.00
_cell.angle_beta   90.00
_cell.angle_gamma   90.00
#
_symmetry.space_group_name_H-M   'P 1'
#
loop_
_entity.id
_entity.type
_entity.pdbx_description
1 polymer ?
#
loop_
_entity_poly.entity_id
_entity_poly.type
_entity_poly.pdbx_seq_one_letter_code
_entity_poly.pdbx_strand_id
1 'polypeptide(L)'
;MKPSRCSSSACYSCFVLILVILIPLASTTKIQRIAVQEQPGPNPRSSLERAHYENRALFMSKLATLHSRRPSSSTSSSSSTLGSPPSPPPPPQPSLSPSTDTSDTVHRVLTTRAENDSTNMTVSLLDLIDSELSQLQKRSYVGVAPVRGNALDTQWVAAVLIGTPSQEFSVVFDTGSSDLWVSSINCLSSACLSLRRFNPARSRTFEQDGRTWSVNYADNTRVSGVLGKDDISVAGLSIQGQTFGLATINVGSTAPTGIDGILGLGFDSNSDTMGVATPVTNLIAQGQMDQSVVSVWLNKAVDQDASLSNGGEFIFGGIDPSLYTGSITYVDVTSSTDWQISVDRLFIGRKELSLSSSASYAIVDTGSSYILFPDYLATAFHRSIPNAQFDPKLGWLIPCSLANSRTVGDLTFVLGGDRFSVPISDIVILKSEYNGYCLSAIDSWGELAGHGGQSGMLLGDLFIKNQYVVYDYGKRQIGFAQKVESVSGGIGLNSKNAAGPDLKRSLKSGSQQAAKAVAATAAVMLASTMLTV
;
A
#
# COMPACT_ATOMS: atom_id res chain seq x y z
N MET A 1 -22.33 54.13 -77.69
CA MET A 1 -22.21 55.61 -77.76
C MET A 1 -22.54 56.21 -76.39
N LYS A 2 -22.34 57.53 -76.23
CA LYS A 2 -22.51 58.32 -74.99
C LYS A 2 -23.97 58.36 -74.44
N PRO A 3 -24.20 58.87 -73.20
CA PRO A 3 -25.34 58.51 -72.35
C PRO A 3 -26.51 59.52 -72.29
N SER A 4 -27.60 59.13 -71.62
CA SER A 4 -28.73 59.98 -71.19
C SER A 4 -29.63 59.23 -70.18
N ARG A 5 -30.37 59.81 -69.23
CA ARG A 5 -30.46 61.19 -68.67
C ARG A 5 -31.19 61.11 -67.28
N CYS A 6 -31.18 62.21 -66.53
CA CYS A 6 -31.69 62.35 -65.15
C CYS A 6 -33.23 62.44 -64.98
N SER A 7 -33.65 62.63 -63.71
CA SER A 7 -34.85 63.36 -63.18
C SER A 7 -35.85 62.44 -62.41
N SER A 8 -36.47 62.78 -61.26
CA SER A 8 -36.43 64.01 -60.43
C SER A 8 -36.91 63.79 -58.97
N SER A 9 -36.77 64.81 -58.10
CA SER A 9 -37.50 65.14 -56.84
C SER A 9 -37.89 64.01 -55.84
N ALA A 10 -37.37 63.93 -54.61
CA ALA A 10 -37.34 64.88 -53.46
C ALA A 10 -38.54 64.76 -52.48
N CYS A 11 -38.25 64.41 -51.21
CA CYS A 11 -38.79 65.06 -49.99
C CYS A 11 -38.25 64.48 -48.66
N TYR A 12 -37.54 65.32 -47.90
CA TYR A 12 -37.46 65.48 -46.41
C TYR A 12 -37.30 64.33 -45.39
N SER A 13 -36.32 64.56 -44.48
CA SER A 13 -36.27 64.18 -43.04
C SER A 13 -36.26 62.68 -42.66
N CYS A 14 -35.21 62.09 -42.07
CA CYS A 14 -34.41 62.54 -40.91
C CYS A 14 -33.05 61.80 -40.79
N PHE A 15 -32.10 62.43 -40.11
CA PHE A 15 -30.89 61.89 -39.44
C PHE A 15 -30.46 60.41 -39.66
N VAL A 16 -29.40 60.20 -40.47
CA VAL A 16 -28.00 59.93 -40.00
C VAL A 16 -27.89 59.08 -38.71
N LEU A 17 -27.27 57.89 -38.62
CA LEU A 17 -26.05 57.33 -39.26
C LEU A 17 -25.90 55.79 -39.00
N ILE A 18 -24.98 55.11 -39.73
CA ILE A 18 -24.22 53.87 -39.38
C ILE A 18 -24.69 52.44 -39.79
N LEU A 19 -23.73 51.79 -40.49
CA LEU A 19 -23.40 50.38 -40.76
C LEU A 19 -24.30 49.42 -41.56
N VAL A 20 -23.67 48.90 -42.62
CA VAL A 20 -24.08 47.75 -43.43
C VAL A 20 -23.84 46.45 -42.65
N ILE A 21 -24.86 45.62 -42.56
CA ILE A 21 -24.74 44.18 -42.27
C ILE A 21 -24.90 43.43 -43.60
N LEU A 22 -23.84 42.75 -44.05
CA LEU A 22 -23.92 41.77 -45.13
C LEU A 22 -23.34 40.44 -44.66
N ILE A 23 -24.24 39.46 -44.60
CA ILE A 23 -23.97 38.05 -44.31
C ILE A 23 -23.35 37.40 -45.57
N PRO A 24 -22.42 36.46 -45.39
CA PRO A 24 -22.48 35.22 -46.16
C PRO A 24 -22.68 34.01 -45.24
N LEU A 25 -23.59 33.11 -45.61
CA LEU A 25 -23.74 31.84 -44.92
C LEU A 25 -22.53 30.94 -45.20
N ALA A 26 -21.84 30.53 -44.14
CA ALA A 26 -20.99 29.34 -44.14
C ALA A 26 -21.22 28.58 -42.83
N SER A 27 -22.00 27.50 -42.89
CA SER A 27 -22.26 26.66 -41.72
C SER A 27 -20.99 25.87 -41.37
N THR A 28 -20.26 26.34 -40.37
CA THR A 28 -19.23 25.56 -39.68
C THR A 28 -19.42 25.75 -38.18
N THR A 29 -19.86 24.68 -37.50
CA THR A 29 -19.92 24.63 -36.04
C THR A 29 -18.50 24.66 -35.47
N LYS A 30 -17.97 25.86 -35.25
CA LYS A 30 -16.74 26.05 -34.48
C LYS A 30 -16.96 25.51 -33.08
N ILE A 31 -16.26 24.41 -32.76
CA ILE A 31 -16.06 23.97 -31.39
C ILE A 31 -15.36 25.11 -30.66
N GLN A 32 -16.07 25.75 -29.72
CA GLN A 32 -15.52 26.81 -28.90
C GLN A 32 -14.62 26.17 -27.84
N ARG A 33 -13.38 25.82 -28.22
CA ARG A 33 -12.33 25.47 -27.25
C ARG A 33 -12.05 26.70 -26.40
N ILE A 34 -12.48 26.67 -25.14
CA ILE A 34 -12.03 27.61 -24.13
C ILE A 34 -10.57 27.24 -23.82
N ALA A 35 -9.63 27.94 -24.44
CA ALA A 35 -8.24 27.87 -24.07
C ALA A 35 -8.06 28.67 -22.77
N VAL A 36 -7.83 27.98 -21.65
CA VAL A 36 -7.28 28.61 -20.45
C VAL A 36 -5.80 28.84 -20.74
N GLN A 37 -5.41 30.11 -20.90
CA GLN A 37 -4.04 30.48 -21.18
C GLN A 37 -3.29 30.56 -19.85
N GLU A 38 -2.47 29.55 -19.55
CA GLU A 38 -1.55 29.59 -18.41
C GLU A 38 -0.64 30.83 -18.54
N GLN A 39 -0.58 31.64 -17.49
CA GLN A 39 0.39 32.72 -17.35
C GLN A 39 1.55 32.18 -16.51
N PRO A 40 2.74 31.91 -17.08
CA PRO A 40 3.86 31.40 -16.32
C PRO A 40 4.41 32.50 -15.40
N GLY A 41 4.18 32.36 -14.09
CA GLY A 41 4.86 33.15 -13.08
C GLY A 41 6.35 32.83 -13.02
N PRO A 42 7.22 33.80 -12.67
CA PRO A 42 8.66 33.55 -12.56
C PRO A 42 8.96 32.58 -11.41
N ASN A 43 9.82 31.61 -11.68
CA ASN A 43 10.27 30.58 -10.72
C ASN A 43 11.54 31.03 -9.99
N PRO A 44 11.53 31.10 -8.64
CA PRO A 44 12.77 31.18 -7.87
C PRO A 44 12.73 30.27 -6.63
N ARG A 45 13.22 29.02 -6.72
CA ARG A 45 14.32 28.53 -5.85
C ARG A 45 14.71 27.05 -6.03
N SER A 46 15.90 26.80 -5.50
CA SER A 46 16.56 25.52 -5.25
C SER A 46 15.70 24.44 -4.60
N SER A 47 15.57 23.29 -5.29
CA SER A 47 15.84 21.93 -4.79
C SER A 47 15.32 21.47 -3.41
N LEU A 48 14.28 22.09 -2.84
CA LEU A 48 13.75 21.75 -1.50
C LEU A 48 12.24 21.99 -1.45
N GLU A 49 11.48 21.00 -1.93
CA GLU A 49 10.04 20.75 -1.65
C GLU A 49 9.60 19.51 -2.47
N ARG A 50 9.92 18.30 -2.00
CA ARG A 50 9.40 17.04 -2.57
C ARG A 50 8.26 16.50 -1.70
N ALA A 51 7.22 15.98 -2.36
CA ALA A 51 5.89 15.85 -1.77
C ALA A 51 5.35 14.41 -1.84
N HIS A 52 5.78 13.55 -0.93
CA HIS A 52 5.41 12.13 -0.94
C HIS A 52 4.55 11.70 0.26
N TYR A 53 4.49 12.51 1.33
CA TYR A 53 3.89 12.11 2.61
C TYR A 53 2.67 12.91 3.05
N GLU A 54 2.44 14.02 2.38
CA GLU A 54 1.36 14.96 2.65
C GLU A 54 -0.03 14.33 2.59
N ASN A 55 -0.23 13.46 1.59
CA ASN A 55 -1.50 12.81 1.32
C ASN A 55 -2.04 12.07 2.53
N ARG A 56 -1.18 11.31 3.19
CA ARG A 56 -1.56 10.50 4.34
C ARG A 56 -1.76 11.36 5.59
N ALA A 57 -0.95 12.41 5.75
CA ALA A 57 -1.09 13.39 6.83
C ALA A 57 -2.42 14.17 6.77
N LEU A 58 -2.67 14.82 5.63
CA LEU A 58 -3.87 15.63 5.44
C LEU A 58 -5.11 14.74 5.41
N PHE A 59 -5.03 13.52 4.86
CA PHE A 59 -6.11 12.54 4.99
C PHE A 59 -6.47 12.30 6.45
N MET A 60 -5.50 11.88 7.26
CA MET A 60 -5.76 11.54 8.67
C MET A 60 -6.23 12.77 9.48
N SER A 61 -5.82 13.98 9.10
CA SER A 61 -6.33 15.24 9.65
C SER A 61 -7.78 15.54 9.23
N LYS A 62 -8.12 15.38 7.96
CA LYS A 62 -9.51 15.47 7.43
C LYS A 62 -10.40 14.43 8.11
N LEU A 63 -9.89 13.21 8.34
CA LEU A 63 -10.60 12.16 9.08
C LEU A 63 -10.78 12.48 10.56
N ALA A 64 -9.74 12.98 11.23
CA ALA A 64 -9.85 13.42 12.62
C ALA A 64 -10.89 14.54 12.74
N THR A 65 -10.95 15.46 11.77
CA THR A 65 -11.96 16.52 11.69
C THR A 65 -13.38 15.97 11.48
N LEU A 66 -13.55 14.92 10.66
CA LEU A 66 -14.83 14.21 10.52
C LEU A 66 -15.26 13.50 11.81
N HIS A 67 -14.33 12.85 12.50
CA HIS A 67 -14.62 12.12 13.74
C HIS A 67 -14.84 13.04 14.95
N SER A 68 -14.14 14.18 15.04
CA SER A 68 -14.20 15.09 16.20
C SER A 68 -15.48 15.92 16.27
N ARG A 69 -16.17 16.13 15.15
CA ARG A 69 -17.45 16.86 15.15
C ARG A 69 -18.64 16.02 15.64
N ARG A 70 -18.48 14.68 15.68
CA ARG A 70 -19.50 13.73 16.14
C ARG A 70 -19.97 14.14 17.55
N PRO A 71 -21.22 14.59 17.73
CA PRO A 71 -21.68 15.07 19.03
C PRO A 71 -21.62 13.92 20.04
N SER A 72 -21.03 14.19 21.21
CA SER A 72 -21.06 13.27 22.34
C SER A 72 -22.50 13.07 22.79
N SER A 73 -23.09 11.92 22.45
CA SER A 73 -24.39 11.50 22.96
C SER A 73 -24.27 11.09 24.43
N SER A 74 -24.05 12.07 25.32
CA SER A 74 -24.04 11.88 26.77
C SER A 74 -25.46 11.67 27.29
N THR A 75 -25.98 10.45 27.13
CA THR A 75 -27.19 10.00 27.81
C THR A 75 -26.84 9.59 29.23
N SER A 76 -26.89 10.55 30.15
CA SER A 76 -26.87 10.28 31.58
C SER A 76 -28.22 9.69 32.02
N SER A 77 -28.24 8.44 32.48
CA SER A 77 -29.33 7.93 33.33
C SER A 77 -28.73 6.97 34.37
N SER A 78 -29.10 7.17 35.63
CA SER A 78 -28.44 6.58 36.79
C SER A 78 -29.20 5.40 37.40
N SER A 79 -28.44 4.42 37.87
CA SER A 79 -28.71 3.49 38.98
C SER A 79 -29.96 2.58 38.95
N SER A 80 -29.73 1.28 39.03
CA SER A 80 -30.19 0.50 40.20
C SER A 80 -29.35 -0.77 40.40
N THR A 81 -29.14 -1.15 41.66
CA THR A 81 -28.32 -2.29 42.10
C THR A 81 -29.18 -3.39 42.71
N LEU A 82 -29.00 -4.65 42.29
CA LEU A 82 -29.31 -5.93 42.97
C LEU A 82 -28.44 -6.97 42.23
N GLY A 83 -27.84 -8.02 42.78
CA GLY A 83 -27.97 -8.67 44.10
C GLY A 83 -27.88 -10.19 43.89
N SER A 84 -26.69 -10.78 43.98
CA SER A 84 -26.43 -12.19 43.59
C SER A 84 -26.82 -13.22 44.68
N PRO A 85 -27.41 -14.38 44.31
CA PRO A 85 -27.49 -15.56 45.17
C PRO A 85 -26.65 -16.77 44.66
N PRO A 86 -26.39 -17.80 45.50
CA PRO A 86 -25.36 -18.84 45.27
C PRO A 86 -25.87 -20.20 44.73
N SER A 87 -24.93 -21.05 44.33
CA SER A 87 -25.15 -22.43 43.84
C SER A 87 -25.25 -23.50 44.94
N PRO A 88 -26.08 -24.56 44.77
CA PRO A 88 -26.12 -25.74 45.67
C PRO A 88 -25.22 -26.91 45.20
N PRO A 89 -24.94 -27.92 46.06
CA PRO A 89 -23.92 -28.95 45.83
C PRO A 89 -24.44 -30.26 45.19
N PRO A 90 -23.56 -31.12 44.65
CA PRO A 90 -23.90 -32.49 44.25
C PRO A 90 -23.85 -33.50 45.43
N PRO A 91 -24.57 -34.65 45.34
CA PRO A 91 -24.54 -35.74 46.32
C PRO A 91 -23.60 -36.90 45.91
N PRO A 92 -23.36 -37.88 46.81
CA PRO A 92 -22.25 -38.85 46.69
C PRO A 92 -22.70 -40.20 46.09
N GLN A 93 -21.92 -41.25 46.36
CA GLN A 93 -21.29 -42.04 45.31
C GLN A 93 -20.47 -43.21 45.94
N PRO A 94 -20.48 -44.48 45.46
CA PRO A 94 -19.58 -45.53 45.98
C PRO A 94 -18.95 -46.57 45.00
N SER A 95 -17.62 -46.50 44.86
CA SER A 95 -16.57 -47.55 44.80
C SER A 95 -16.31 -48.49 43.59
N LEU A 96 -15.00 -48.55 43.21
CA LEU A 96 -14.11 -49.75 43.02
C LEU A 96 -14.47 -50.80 41.92
N SER A 97 -13.55 -51.54 41.27
CA SER A 97 -12.09 -51.75 41.36
C SER A 97 -11.53 -52.39 40.04
N PRO A 98 -10.19 -52.51 39.82
CA PRO A 98 -9.60 -52.75 38.49
C PRO A 98 -8.94 -54.14 38.25
N SER A 99 -8.75 -54.51 36.97
CA SER A 99 -7.81 -55.52 36.41
C SER A 99 -8.10 -55.72 34.90
N THR A 100 -7.24 -56.19 33.98
CA THR A 100 -5.76 -56.31 33.86
C THR A 100 -5.40 -56.65 32.39
N ASP A 101 -4.36 -55.99 31.83
CA ASP A 101 -3.23 -56.58 31.07
C ASP A 101 -3.37 -57.25 29.65
N THR A 102 -2.24 -57.28 28.92
CA THR A 102 -1.85 -58.09 27.70
C THR A 102 -2.55 -57.82 26.34
N SER A 103 -1.99 -58.13 25.14
CA SER A 103 -0.60 -58.21 24.60
C SER A 103 -0.66 -58.37 23.04
N ASP A 104 0.52 -58.44 22.37
CA ASP A 104 0.82 -59.18 21.11
C ASP A 104 0.38 -58.64 19.71
N THR A 105 0.96 -59.02 18.54
CA THR A 105 2.34 -59.35 18.01
C THR A 105 2.25 -59.42 16.45
N VAL A 106 3.39 -59.50 15.72
CA VAL A 106 3.70 -60.42 14.56
C VAL A 106 4.22 -59.82 13.21
N HIS A 107 5.51 -60.13 12.91
CA HIS A 107 6.22 -60.45 11.62
C HIS A 107 6.02 -59.61 10.30
N ARG A 108 6.88 -59.68 9.25
CA ARG A 108 7.88 -60.70 8.82
C ARG A 108 9.04 -60.11 7.97
N VAL A 109 10.14 -60.86 7.82
CA VAL A 109 11.38 -60.57 7.06
C VAL A 109 11.50 -61.46 5.80
N LEU A 110 12.23 -61.01 4.78
CA LEU A 110 12.95 -61.86 3.81
C LEU A 110 14.32 -61.26 3.44
N THR A 111 15.31 -62.13 3.19
CA THR A 111 16.71 -61.79 2.86
C THR A 111 17.26 -62.71 1.77
N THR A 112 18.22 -62.22 0.98
CA THR A 112 19.20 -63.02 0.21
C THR A 112 20.54 -62.28 0.18
N ARG A 113 21.66 -63.01 0.01
CA ARG A 113 23.04 -62.56 0.33
C ARG A 113 24.05 -63.12 -0.67
N ALA A 114 25.04 -62.31 -1.08
CA ALA A 114 26.37 -62.73 -1.51
C ALA A 114 27.34 -61.53 -1.50
N GLU A 115 28.62 -61.76 -1.25
CA GLU A 115 29.66 -60.74 -0.96
C GLU A 115 30.62 -60.55 -2.15
N ASN A 116 31.11 -59.32 -2.41
CA ASN A 116 32.55 -59.10 -2.63
C ASN A 116 32.98 -57.62 -2.53
N ASP A 117 34.29 -57.43 -2.34
CA ASP A 117 34.99 -56.18 -2.02
C ASP A 117 34.99 -55.11 -3.15
N SER A 118 34.66 -53.86 -2.79
CA SER A 118 35.24 -52.63 -3.37
C SER A 118 34.72 -51.39 -2.62
N THR A 119 35.59 -50.39 -2.42
CA THR A 119 35.22 -49.08 -1.85
C THR A 119 34.44 -48.22 -2.85
N ASN A 120 33.19 -48.60 -3.11
CA ASN A 120 32.22 -47.76 -3.82
C ASN A 120 31.28 -47.10 -2.82
N MET A 121 31.47 -45.80 -2.60
CA MET A 121 30.45 -44.95 -2.00
C MET A 121 29.29 -44.87 -3.00
N THR A 122 28.33 -45.78 -2.88
CA THR A 122 27.08 -45.75 -3.64
C THR A 122 26.23 -44.60 -3.11
N VAL A 123 26.55 -43.39 -3.56
CA VAL A 123 25.69 -42.22 -3.38
C VAL A 123 24.32 -42.60 -3.97
N SER A 124 23.27 -42.56 -3.15
CA SER A 124 21.95 -42.97 -3.62
C SER A 124 21.53 -42.07 -4.78
N LEU A 125 20.73 -42.61 -5.71
CA LEU A 125 20.06 -41.75 -6.70
C LEU A 125 19.22 -40.67 -5.99
N LEU A 126 18.71 -40.95 -4.79
CA LEU A 126 18.04 -39.96 -3.94
C LEU A 126 19.01 -38.90 -3.39
N ASP A 127 20.24 -39.26 -3.00
CA ASP A 127 21.23 -38.29 -2.49
C ASP A 127 21.78 -37.42 -3.63
N LEU A 128 21.92 -37.99 -4.84
CA LEU A 128 22.24 -37.24 -6.06
C LEU A 128 21.10 -36.29 -6.44
N ILE A 129 19.84 -36.76 -6.39
CA ILE A 129 18.66 -35.91 -6.64
C ILE A 129 18.49 -34.84 -5.56
N ASP A 130 18.73 -35.13 -4.27
CA ASP A 130 18.69 -34.13 -3.20
C ASP A 130 19.87 -33.14 -3.31
N SER A 131 21.04 -33.58 -3.76
CA SER A 131 22.18 -32.71 -4.08
C SER A 131 21.89 -31.81 -5.29
N GLU A 132 21.34 -32.36 -6.37
CA GLU A 132 20.92 -31.58 -7.55
C GLU A 132 19.76 -30.65 -7.20
N LEU A 133 18.75 -31.08 -6.43
CA LEU A 133 17.70 -30.22 -5.90
C LEU A 133 18.25 -29.12 -4.99
N SER A 134 19.29 -29.41 -4.19
CA SER A 134 19.95 -28.40 -3.35
C SER A 134 20.81 -27.42 -4.16
N GLN A 135 21.35 -27.83 -5.32
CA GLN A 135 22.07 -26.93 -6.24
C GLN A 135 21.14 -26.18 -7.20
N LEU A 136 19.99 -26.75 -7.55
CA LEU A 136 18.90 -26.09 -8.27
C LEU A 136 18.15 -25.13 -7.34
N GLN A 137 18.07 -25.45 -6.04
CA GLN A 137 17.87 -24.50 -4.94
C GLN A 137 19.16 -23.70 -4.65
N LYS A 138 19.78 -23.14 -5.71
CA LYS A 138 20.36 -21.80 -5.56
C LYS A 138 19.28 -20.98 -4.85
N ARG A 139 19.64 -20.35 -3.72
CA ARG A 139 18.70 -19.51 -2.98
C ARG A 139 18.13 -18.52 -3.98
N SER A 140 16.85 -18.65 -4.31
CA SER A 140 16.17 -17.64 -5.07
C SER A 140 16.16 -16.41 -4.17
N TYR A 141 16.85 -15.36 -4.59
CA TYR A 141 16.88 -14.09 -3.88
C TYR A 141 15.61 -13.31 -4.19
N VAL A 142 14.48 -13.95 -3.86
CA VAL A 142 13.15 -13.37 -3.86
C VAL A 142 12.74 -13.26 -2.40
N GLY A 143 12.57 -12.04 -1.92
CA GLY A 143 12.08 -11.76 -0.57
C GLY A 143 10.61 -11.39 -0.59
N VAL A 144 9.84 -11.91 0.37
CA VAL A 144 8.42 -11.56 0.53
C VAL A 144 8.25 -10.83 1.87
N ALA A 145 7.78 -9.58 1.81
CA ALA A 145 7.44 -8.77 2.96
C ALA A 145 5.90 -8.68 3.07
N PRO A 146 5.26 -9.45 3.96
CA PRO A 146 3.84 -9.28 4.22
C PRO A 146 3.59 -7.89 4.83
N VAL A 147 2.56 -7.21 4.34
CA VAL A 147 2.14 -5.90 4.84
C VAL A 147 0.84 -5.99 5.63
N ARG A 148 0.74 -5.14 6.64
CA ARG A 148 -0.48 -4.90 7.40
C ARG A 148 -1.16 -3.63 6.90
N GLY A 149 -2.38 -3.76 6.40
CA GLY A 149 -3.26 -2.63 6.08
C GLY A 149 -3.87 -1.99 7.33
N ASN A 150 -4.61 -0.91 7.12
CA ASN A 150 -5.53 -0.35 8.12
C ASN A 150 -6.99 -0.51 7.67
N ALA A 151 -7.95 -0.32 8.58
CA ALA A 151 -9.38 -0.50 8.31
C ALA A 151 -9.99 0.52 7.34
N LEU A 152 -9.19 1.40 6.74
CA LEU A 152 -9.61 2.49 5.86
C LEU A 152 -8.88 2.48 4.50
N ASP A 153 -8.04 1.46 4.25
CA ASP A 153 -7.24 1.34 3.02
C ASP A 153 -6.34 2.55 2.73
N THR A 154 -5.75 3.15 3.76
CA THR A 154 -4.94 4.35 3.59
C THR A 154 -3.49 4.21 3.99
N GLN A 155 -3.10 3.03 4.47
CA GLN A 155 -1.71 2.75 4.81
C GLN A 155 -1.43 1.25 4.93
N TRP A 156 -0.30 0.85 4.36
CA TRP A 156 0.29 -0.48 4.50
C TRP A 156 1.66 -0.37 5.17
N VAL A 157 1.94 -1.28 6.10
CA VAL A 157 3.12 -1.25 6.96
C VAL A 157 3.79 -2.62 6.95
N ALA A 158 5.09 -2.64 6.71
CA ALA A 158 5.94 -3.83 6.75
C ALA A 158 6.86 -3.80 7.98
N ALA A 159 7.41 -4.96 8.34
CA ALA A 159 8.50 -5.06 9.29
C ALA A 159 9.86 -4.96 8.58
N VAL A 160 10.78 -4.20 9.18
CA VAL A 160 12.21 -4.20 8.82
C VAL A 160 13.05 -4.45 10.07
N LEU A 161 14.14 -5.22 9.91
CA LEU A 161 15.09 -5.55 10.96
C LEU A 161 16.38 -4.78 10.74
N ILE A 162 16.89 -4.08 11.75
CA ILE A 162 18.13 -3.29 11.67
C ILE A 162 19.08 -3.70 12.81
N GLY A 163 20.33 -4.00 12.46
CA GLY A 163 21.43 -4.28 13.38
C GLY A 163 21.59 -5.73 13.85
N THR A 164 22.64 -5.95 14.64
CA THR A 164 23.05 -7.29 15.10
C THR A 164 23.32 -7.34 16.62
N PRO A 165 22.43 -7.90 17.45
CA PRO A 165 21.13 -8.52 17.11
C PRO A 165 20.11 -7.50 16.58
N SER A 166 19.17 -8.00 15.77
CA SER A 166 18.18 -7.20 15.07
C SER A 166 17.20 -6.49 16.00
N GLN A 167 16.99 -5.20 15.72
CA GLN A 167 15.92 -4.38 16.25
C GLN A 167 14.84 -4.26 15.16
N GLU A 168 13.59 -4.59 15.49
CA GLU A 168 12.48 -4.56 14.52
C GLU A 168 11.74 -3.22 14.53
N PHE A 169 11.37 -2.73 13.34
CA PHE A 169 10.64 -1.48 13.12
C PHE A 169 9.47 -1.69 12.15
N SER A 170 8.37 -0.99 12.43
CA SER A 170 7.20 -0.86 11.55
C SER A 170 7.45 0.30 10.60
N VAL A 171 7.58 0.02 9.31
CA VAL A 171 7.87 1.04 8.31
C VAL A 171 6.85 1.03 7.17
N VAL A 172 6.58 2.20 6.61
CA VAL A 172 5.98 2.30 5.28
C VAL A 172 7.04 1.90 4.26
N PHE A 173 6.66 1.16 3.22
CA PHE A 173 7.44 1.02 2.01
C PHE A 173 6.94 2.05 1.00
N ASP A 174 7.79 2.96 0.60
CA ASP A 174 7.39 4.20 -0.09
C ASP A 174 8.14 4.36 -1.42
N THR A 175 7.44 4.23 -2.55
CA THR A 175 8.02 4.50 -3.87
C THR A 175 8.09 5.99 -4.21
N GLY A 176 7.45 6.87 -3.44
CA GLY A 176 7.58 8.32 -3.56
C GLY A 176 8.97 8.82 -3.14
N SER A 177 9.52 8.38 -2.01
CA SER A 177 10.86 8.76 -1.55
C SER A 177 11.88 7.62 -1.58
N SER A 178 13.13 7.94 -1.25
CA SER A 178 14.27 7.04 -1.48
C SER A 178 15.09 6.76 -0.22
N ASP A 179 14.99 7.61 0.79
CA ASP A 179 15.69 7.47 2.07
C ASP A 179 15.06 6.39 2.96
N LEU A 180 15.91 5.63 3.66
CA LEU A 180 15.49 4.87 4.84
C LEU A 180 15.78 5.67 6.10
N TRP A 181 14.81 5.77 7.00
CA TRP A 181 15.03 6.30 8.34
C TRP A 181 14.14 5.62 9.39
N VAL A 182 14.59 5.62 10.64
CA VAL A 182 13.81 5.19 11.81
C VAL A 182 14.04 6.14 12.99
N SER A 183 13.09 6.17 13.91
CA SER A 183 13.19 6.96 15.15
C SER A 183 14.39 6.49 15.99
N SER A 184 15.24 7.41 16.46
CA SER A 184 16.38 7.10 17.33
C SER A 184 15.98 7.15 18.81
N ILE A 185 16.69 6.43 19.70
CA ILE A 185 16.54 6.62 21.16
C ILE A 185 16.82 8.07 21.61
N ASN A 186 17.59 8.82 20.82
CA ASN A 186 17.87 10.24 21.05
C ASN A 186 16.70 11.15 20.68
N CYS A 187 15.65 10.62 20.04
CA CYS A 187 14.39 11.34 19.87
C CYS A 187 13.56 11.27 21.14
N LEU A 188 13.32 12.44 21.73
CA LEU A 188 12.62 12.63 23.01
C LEU A 188 11.28 13.36 22.86
N SER A 189 10.79 13.58 21.63
CA SER A 189 9.43 14.08 21.40
C SER A 189 8.40 13.07 21.94
N SER A 190 7.25 13.56 22.42
CA SER A 190 6.19 12.68 22.95
C SER A 190 5.76 11.61 21.95
N ALA A 191 5.71 11.94 20.66
CA ALA A 191 5.43 10.99 19.58
C ALA A 191 6.51 9.89 19.49
N CYS A 192 7.80 10.25 19.49
CA CYS A 192 8.90 9.30 19.51
C CYS A 192 8.89 8.37 20.74
N LEU A 193 8.45 8.85 21.90
CA LEU A 193 8.40 8.03 23.11
C LEU A 193 7.37 6.88 23.01
N SER A 194 6.36 6.98 22.13
CA SER A 194 5.42 5.89 21.83
C SER A 194 5.88 4.92 20.74
N LEU A 195 6.97 5.23 20.02
CA LEU A 195 7.49 4.41 18.91
C LEU A 195 8.61 3.47 19.37
N ARG A 196 8.89 2.45 18.56
CA ARG A 196 10.16 1.72 18.63
C ARG A 196 11.27 2.65 18.17
N ARG A 197 12.37 2.64 18.92
CA ARG A 197 13.48 3.56 18.73
C ARG A 197 14.79 2.81 18.64
N PHE A 198 15.53 3.03 17.56
CA PHE A 198 16.82 2.38 17.32
C PHE A 198 17.85 2.82 18.34
N ASN A 199 18.46 1.83 18.99
CA ASN A 199 19.56 2.00 19.93
C ASN A 199 20.87 1.51 19.29
N PRO A 200 21.77 2.42 18.88
CA PRO A 200 23.06 2.05 18.31
C PRO A 200 23.90 1.13 19.20
N ALA A 201 23.88 1.35 20.52
CA ALA A 201 24.65 0.55 21.48
C ALA A 201 24.14 -0.89 21.66
N ARG A 202 23.02 -1.26 21.03
CA ARG A 202 22.49 -2.63 21.00
C ARG A 202 22.86 -3.41 19.73
N SER A 203 23.52 -2.78 18.76
CA SER A 203 23.99 -3.42 17.54
C SER A 203 25.52 -3.48 17.51
N ARG A 204 26.07 -4.64 17.13
CA ARG A 204 27.50 -4.89 16.98
C ARG A 204 28.02 -4.56 15.58
N THR A 205 27.11 -4.37 14.63
CA THR A 205 27.38 -4.04 13.22
C THR A 205 27.14 -2.56 12.92
N PHE A 206 26.72 -1.78 13.93
CA PHE A 206 26.51 -0.34 13.81
C PHE A 206 27.83 0.43 13.65
N GLU A 207 27.90 1.21 12.58
CA GLU A 207 28.94 2.21 12.33
C GLU A 207 28.32 3.62 12.40
N GLN A 208 28.97 4.53 13.12
CA GLN A 208 28.55 5.92 13.17
C GLN A 208 29.03 6.66 11.91
N ASP A 209 28.09 7.13 11.09
CA ASP A 209 28.37 8.05 9.98
C ASP A 209 28.37 9.51 10.49
N GLY A 210 27.31 9.92 11.18
CA GLY A 210 27.24 11.20 11.89
C GLY A 210 26.94 12.43 11.02
N ARG A 211 26.94 12.32 9.67
CA ARG A 211 26.43 13.40 8.81
C ARG A 211 24.98 13.74 9.18
N THR A 212 24.61 15.02 9.12
CA THR A 212 23.24 15.45 9.39
C THR A 212 22.36 15.27 8.16
N TRP A 213 21.11 14.87 8.37
CA TRP A 213 20.08 14.79 7.33
C TRP A 213 18.78 15.42 7.83
N SER A 214 17.93 15.87 6.92
CA SER A 214 16.61 16.43 7.23
C SER A 214 15.70 16.29 6.01
N VAL A 215 14.51 15.75 6.23
CA VAL A 215 13.42 15.76 5.24
C VAL A 215 12.32 16.64 5.80
N ASN A 216 11.89 17.61 4.99
CA ASN A 216 10.68 18.37 5.26
C ASN A 216 9.55 17.67 4.49
N TYR A 217 8.51 17.28 5.22
CA TYR A 217 7.26 16.86 4.60
C TYR A 217 6.40 18.09 4.37
N ALA A 218 5.63 18.08 3.29
CA ALA A 218 4.91 19.28 2.86
C ALA A 218 3.67 19.61 3.74
N ASP A 219 3.27 18.68 4.61
CA ASP A 219 2.37 18.95 5.76
C ASP A 219 3.01 19.89 6.81
N ASN A 220 4.16 20.48 6.46
CA ASN A 220 5.05 21.33 7.24
C ASN A 220 5.64 20.61 8.47
N THR A 221 5.48 19.28 8.56
CA THR A 221 6.21 18.47 9.52
C THR A 221 7.61 18.16 9.00
N ARG A 222 8.50 17.78 9.91
CA ARG A 222 9.91 17.54 9.61
C ARG A 222 10.41 16.34 10.39
N VAL A 223 11.21 15.53 9.71
CA VAL A 223 12.03 14.50 10.35
C VAL A 223 13.48 14.82 10.07
N SER A 224 14.32 14.79 11.09
CA SER A 224 15.75 15.07 10.93
C SER A 224 16.58 14.42 12.02
N GLY A 225 17.88 14.31 11.76
CA GLY A 225 18.83 13.80 12.73
C GLY A 225 20.19 13.58 12.10
N VAL A 226 20.80 12.44 12.41
CA VAL A 226 22.11 12.05 11.92
C VAL A 226 22.02 10.73 11.17
N LEU A 227 22.97 10.47 10.27
CA LEU A 227 23.10 9.18 9.62
C LEU A 227 23.81 8.19 10.54
N GLY A 228 23.37 6.94 10.46
CA GLY A 228 24.11 5.77 10.91
C GLY A 228 24.23 4.77 9.77
N LYS A 229 25.07 3.76 9.95
CA LYS A 229 25.21 2.65 9.01
C LYS A 229 25.13 1.34 9.78
N ASP A 230 24.35 0.38 9.29
CA ASP A 230 24.20 -0.92 9.93
C ASP A 230 23.68 -1.97 8.93
N ASP A 231 23.70 -3.24 9.32
CA ASP A 231 23.12 -4.33 8.54
C ASP A 231 21.58 -4.32 8.67
N ILE A 232 20.90 -4.62 7.57
CA ILE A 232 19.44 -4.60 7.48
C ILE A 232 18.92 -5.92 6.93
N SER A 233 17.84 -6.44 7.50
CA SER A 233 17.06 -7.50 6.88
C SER A 233 15.63 -7.03 6.58
N VAL A 234 15.25 -7.18 5.30
CA VAL A 234 13.95 -6.81 4.74
C VAL A 234 13.47 -7.97 3.87
N ALA A 235 12.21 -8.39 4.02
CA ALA A 235 11.62 -9.48 3.24
C ALA A 235 12.37 -10.85 3.29
N GLY A 236 13.28 -11.04 4.26
CA GLY A 236 14.18 -12.19 4.34
C GLY A 236 15.49 -12.06 3.53
N LEU A 237 15.69 -10.93 2.86
CA LEU A 237 16.94 -10.51 2.21
C LEU A 237 17.81 -9.73 3.21
N SER A 238 19.12 -9.64 2.96
CA SER A 238 20.06 -8.95 3.86
C SER A 238 20.91 -7.92 3.11
N ILE A 239 20.85 -6.66 3.54
CA ILE A 239 21.70 -5.57 3.06
C ILE A 239 22.79 -5.36 4.10
N GLN A 240 24.06 -5.54 3.72
CA GLN A 240 25.18 -5.23 4.58
C GLN A 240 25.51 -3.74 4.52
N GLY A 241 25.71 -3.12 5.68
CA GLY A 241 26.18 -1.75 5.81
C GLY A 241 25.35 -0.69 5.07
N GLN A 242 24.01 -0.76 5.15
CA GLN A 242 23.14 0.30 4.63
C GLN A 242 23.26 1.56 5.49
N THR A 243 23.48 2.72 4.87
CA THR A 243 23.37 4.02 5.55
C THR A 243 21.89 4.43 5.67
N PHE A 244 21.46 4.88 6.84
CA PHE A 244 20.08 5.25 7.13
C PHE A 244 19.98 6.41 8.13
N GLY A 245 18.84 7.08 8.12
CA GLY A 245 18.54 8.18 9.02
C GLY A 245 18.17 7.74 10.43
N LEU A 246 18.95 8.15 11.43
CA LEU A 246 18.58 8.13 12.84
C LEU A 246 17.86 9.44 13.18
N ALA A 247 16.53 9.41 13.15
CA ALA A 247 15.73 10.60 13.45
C ALA A 247 15.85 10.97 14.94
N THR A 248 16.38 12.15 15.24
CA THR A 248 16.44 12.74 16.60
C THR A 248 15.31 13.74 16.82
N ILE A 249 14.73 14.26 15.73
CA ILE A 249 13.48 15.00 15.71
C ILE A 249 12.54 14.23 14.78
N ASN A 250 11.43 13.75 15.32
CA ASN A 250 10.28 13.28 14.56
C ASN A 250 9.04 14.02 15.07
N VAL A 251 8.53 14.92 14.24
CA VAL A 251 7.19 15.51 14.35
C VAL A 251 6.31 15.12 13.16
N GLY A 252 6.73 14.09 12.42
CA GLY A 252 6.07 13.59 11.21
C GLY A 252 4.73 12.95 11.48
N SER A 253 3.84 13.06 10.50
CA SER A 253 2.47 12.52 10.50
C SER A 253 2.37 10.99 10.65
N THR A 254 3.46 10.25 10.41
CA THR A 254 3.54 8.80 10.69
C THR A 254 3.65 8.47 12.17
N ALA A 255 4.25 9.33 12.99
CA ALA A 255 4.51 9.02 14.40
C ALA A 255 3.21 8.84 15.24
N PRO A 256 2.14 9.66 15.08
CA PRO A 256 0.85 9.41 15.72
C PRO A 256 0.15 8.10 15.29
N THR A 257 0.56 7.49 14.18
CA THR A 257 -0.03 6.23 13.66
C THR A 257 0.68 4.96 14.13
N GLY A 258 1.69 5.08 15.00
CA GLY A 258 2.45 3.94 15.52
C GLY A 258 3.44 3.36 14.51
N ILE A 259 3.99 4.21 13.64
CA ILE A 259 4.96 3.84 12.60
C ILE A 259 6.31 4.44 12.95
N ASP A 260 7.31 3.58 12.99
CA ASP A 260 8.60 3.84 13.60
C ASP A 260 9.56 4.59 12.65
N GLY A 261 9.32 4.45 11.33
CA GLY A 261 10.16 4.97 10.25
C GLY A 261 9.57 4.70 8.87
N ILE A 262 10.38 4.93 7.83
CA ILE A 262 9.98 4.72 6.42
C ILE A 262 11.17 4.20 5.63
N LEU A 263 10.93 3.26 4.72
CA LEU A 263 11.91 2.69 3.80
C LEU A 263 11.56 3.11 2.37
N GLY A 264 12.32 4.07 1.85
CA GLY A 264 12.19 4.55 0.48
C GLY A 264 12.57 3.49 -0.57
N LEU A 265 11.78 3.44 -1.63
CA LEU A 265 11.87 2.56 -2.80
C LEU A 265 12.03 3.36 -4.11
N GLY A 266 12.17 4.68 -4.03
CA GLY A 266 12.57 5.56 -5.14
C GLY A 266 14.00 5.32 -5.63
N PHE A 267 14.43 6.11 -6.62
CA PHE A 267 15.79 6.04 -7.16
C PHE A 267 16.78 6.84 -6.30
N ASP A 268 18.06 6.47 -6.30
CA ASP A 268 19.14 7.22 -5.60
C ASP A 268 19.17 8.73 -5.93
N SER A 269 18.76 9.12 -7.14
CA SER A 269 18.63 10.51 -7.58
C SER A 269 17.55 11.32 -6.85
N ASN A 270 16.60 10.63 -6.20
CA ASN A 270 15.52 11.18 -5.38
C ASN A 270 15.74 10.92 -3.88
N SER A 271 16.99 10.67 -3.48
CA SER A 271 17.42 10.74 -2.09
C SER A 271 17.56 12.21 -1.66
N ASP A 272 17.10 12.53 -0.45
CA ASP A 272 17.46 13.78 0.23
C ASP A 272 18.80 13.66 0.96
N THR A 273 19.24 12.43 1.27
CA THR A 273 20.57 12.14 1.81
C THR A 273 21.60 12.00 0.69
N MET A 274 22.19 13.12 0.29
CA MET A 274 23.23 13.20 -0.74
C MET A 274 24.37 12.16 -0.55
N GLY A 275 24.59 11.36 -1.59
CA GLY A 275 25.67 10.36 -1.64
C GLY A 275 25.40 9.09 -0.83
N VAL A 276 24.13 8.79 -0.51
CA VAL A 276 23.71 7.50 0.07
C VAL A 276 22.90 6.73 -0.96
N ALA A 277 23.31 5.49 -1.23
CA ALA A 277 22.57 4.55 -2.07
C ALA A 277 21.32 4.03 -1.34
N THR A 278 20.23 3.85 -2.08
CA THR A 278 18.95 3.36 -1.53
C THR A 278 19.01 1.89 -1.11
N PRO A 279 18.09 1.42 -0.25
CA PRO A 279 17.98 0.01 0.11
C PRO A 279 17.89 -0.92 -1.10
N VAL A 280 17.12 -0.54 -2.14
CA VAL A 280 16.97 -1.38 -3.34
C VAL A 280 18.22 -1.36 -4.22
N THR A 281 18.88 -0.21 -4.39
CA THR A 281 20.18 -0.16 -5.08
C THR A 281 21.21 -1.06 -4.39
N ASN A 282 21.28 -1.04 -3.06
CA ASN A 282 22.19 -1.92 -2.33
C ASN A 282 21.78 -3.40 -2.40
N LEU A 283 20.49 -3.75 -2.36
CA LEU A 283 20.04 -5.14 -2.60
C LEU A 283 20.51 -5.64 -3.99
N ILE A 284 20.31 -4.85 -5.04
CA ILE A 284 20.74 -5.20 -6.41
C ILE A 284 22.26 -5.31 -6.48
N ALA A 285 23.00 -4.32 -5.97
CA ALA A 285 24.46 -4.29 -6.02
C ALA A 285 25.14 -5.41 -5.21
N GLN A 286 24.50 -5.86 -4.13
CA GLN A 286 24.96 -6.97 -3.28
C GLN A 286 24.45 -8.35 -3.74
N GLY A 287 23.82 -8.44 -4.91
CA GLY A 287 23.31 -9.70 -5.47
C GLY A 287 22.20 -10.35 -4.63
N GLN A 288 21.41 -9.54 -3.92
CA GLN A 288 20.32 -9.97 -3.03
C GLN A 288 18.95 -9.95 -3.71
N MET A 289 18.90 -9.83 -5.04
CA MET A 289 17.66 -9.86 -5.83
C MET A 289 17.89 -10.65 -7.13
N ASP A 290 17.08 -11.68 -7.39
CA ASP A 290 17.18 -12.48 -8.62
C ASP A 290 16.83 -11.65 -9.88
N GLN A 291 15.86 -10.76 -9.75
CA GLN A 291 15.46 -9.77 -10.75
C GLN A 291 15.46 -8.38 -10.09
N SER A 292 15.89 -7.34 -10.80
CA SER A 292 15.87 -5.95 -10.31
C SER A 292 14.46 -5.35 -10.29
N VAL A 293 13.51 -6.02 -9.62
CA VAL A 293 12.10 -5.65 -9.56
C VAL A 293 11.58 -5.72 -8.11
N VAL A 294 10.64 -4.83 -7.78
CA VAL A 294 9.79 -4.96 -6.58
C VAL A 294 8.34 -4.97 -7.06
N SER A 295 7.59 -6.03 -6.73
CA SER A 295 6.18 -6.14 -7.07
C SER A 295 5.27 -6.04 -5.85
N VAL A 296 4.06 -5.54 -6.05
CA VAL A 296 3.15 -5.09 -4.99
C VAL A 296 1.74 -5.64 -5.23
N TRP A 297 1.18 -6.28 -4.21
CA TRP A 297 -0.21 -6.74 -4.18
C TRP A 297 -0.83 -6.37 -2.83
N LEU A 298 -1.89 -5.56 -2.82
CA LEU A 298 -2.54 -5.07 -1.60
C LEU A 298 -3.99 -5.55 -1.50
N ASN A 299 -4.41 -6.03 -0.34
CA ASN A 299 -5.79 -6.36 0.00
C ASN A 299 -6.56 -5.14 0.50
N LYS A 300 -7.84 -5.05 0.13
CA LYS A 300 -8.73 -3.99 0.63
C LYS A 300 -9.16 -4.31 2.06
N ALA A 301 -9.53 -3.29 2.82
CA ALA A 301 -9.93 -3.40 4.22
C ALA A 301 -11.21 -4.24 4.40
N VAL A 302 -12.07 -4.26 3.37
CA VAL A 302 -13.25 -5.13 3.30
C VAL A 302 -12.91 -6.61 3.14
N ASP A 303 -11.69 -6.94 2.70
CA ASP A 303 -11.17 -8.30 2.51
C ASP A 303 -10.29 -8.76 3.70
N GLN A 304 -10.11 -7.91 4.72
CA GLN A 304 -9.25 -8.17 5.87
C GLN A 304 -10.06 -8.72 7.06
N ASP A 305 -9.76 -9.94 7.50
CA ASP A 305 -10.18 -10.42 8.82
C ASP A 305 -9.42 -9.65 9.92
N ALA A 306 -10.03 -9.52 11.11
CA ALA A 306 -9.65 -8.56 12.16
C ALA A 306 -8.25 -8.77 12.78
N SER A 307 -7.51 -9.80 12.38
CA SER A 307 -6.18 -10.16 12.89
C SER A 307 -5.01 -9.67 12.01
N LEU A 308 -5.01 -8.40 11.59
CA LEU A 308 -3.82 -7.56 11.35
C LEU A 308 -2.66 -8.11 10.49
N SER A 309 -2.86 -9.14 9.65
CA SER A 309 -1.75 -9.89 9.01
C SER A 309 -1.97 -10.24 7.53
N ASN A 310 -3.10 -9.86 6.94
CA ASN A 310 -3.41 -10.12 5.52
C ASN A 310 -3.66 -8.82 4.73
N GLY A 311 -2.82 -7.80 4.91
CA GLY A 311 -2.92 -6.55 4.15
C GLY A 311 -2.41 -6.67 2.71
N GLY A 312 -1.70 -7.74 2.37
CA GLY A 312 -1.03 -7.93 1.09
C GLY A 312 0.47 -8.21 1.27
N GLU A 313 1.25 -8.06 0.21
CA GLU A 313 2.69 -8.27 0.24
C GLU A 313 3.46 -7.43 -0.80
N PHE A 314 4.72 -7.14 -0.46
CA PHE A 314 5.74 -6.63 -1.37
C PHE A 314 6.74 -7.75 -1.63
N ILE A 315 7.03 -8.02 -2.91
CA ILE A 315 7.95 -9.06 -3.36
C ILE A 315 9.17 -8.40 -3.98
N PHE A 316 10.31 -8.49 -3.29
CA PHE A 316 11.60 -8.02 -3.77
C PHE A 316 12.27 -9.14 -4.55
N GLY A 317 12.82 -8.84 -5.73
CA GLY A 317 13.57 -9.83 -6.52
C GLY A 317 12.73 -10.62 -7.51
N GLY A 318 11.39 -10.46 -7.54
CA GLY A 318 10.51 -11.29 -8.34
C GLY A 318 9.08 -10.80 -8.51
N ILE A 319 8.32 -11.59 -9.27
CA ILE A 319 6.93 -11.37 -9.68
C ILE A 319 6.20 -12.70 -9.45
N ASP A 320 5.06 -12.69 -8.75
CA ASP A 320 4.25 -13.90 -8.50
C ASP A 320 3.05 -13.96 -9.45
N PRO A 321 3.02 -14.91 -10.41
CA PRO A 321 1.92 -15.07 -11.38
C PRO A 321 0.61 -15.59 -10.78
N SER A 322 0.57 -15.95 -9.49
CA SER A 322 -0.67 -16.29 -8.77
C SER A 322 -1.43 -15.07 -8.24
N LEU A 323 -0.79 -13.89 -8.20
CA LEU A 323 -1.37 -12.65 -7.65
C LEU A 323 -2.07 -11.76 -8.70
N TYR A 324 -1.92 -12.09 -9.98
CA TYR A 324 -2.53 -11.35 -11.08
C TYR A 324 -3.08 -12.27 -12.18
N THR A 325 -3.85 -11.67 -13.10
CA THR A 325 -4.43 -12.34 -14.26
C THR A 325 -4.15 -11.55 -15.53
N GLY A 326 -4.09 -12.26 -16.66
CA GLY A 326 -3.71 -11.66 -17.95
C GLY A 326 -2.21 -11.38 -18.07
N SER A 327 -1.85 -10.46 -18.97
CA SER A 327 -0.48 -9.97 -19.17
C SER A 327 -0.20 -8.73 -18.34
N ILE A 328 1.07 -8.54 -17.95
CA ILE A 328 1.54 -7.27 -17.37
C ILE A 328 1.78 -6.27 -18.51
N THR A 329 1.12 -5.11 -18.42
CA THR A 329 1.33 -3.97 -19.33
C THR A 329 2.39 -3.08 -18.74
N TYR A 330 3.53 -2.93 -19.42
CA TYR A 330 4.63 -2.08 -18.97
C TYR A 330 4.58 -0.69 -19.61
N VAL A 331 4.88 0.33 -18.81
CA VAL A 331 5.02 1.73 -19.24
C VAL A 331 6.36 2.27 -18.75
N ASP A 332 7.14 2.86 -19.66
CA ASP A 332 8.47 3.40 -19.36
C ASP A 332 8.40 4.57 -18.37
N VAL A 333 9.40 4.66 -17.48
CA VAL A 333 9.53 5.77 -16.52
C VAL A 333 10.10 7.00 -17.22
N THR A 334 9.34 8.09 -17.18
CA THR A 334 9.67 9.34 -17.88
C THR A 334 10.50 10.32 -17.05
N SER A 335 10.54 10.15 -15.72
CA SER A 335 11.36 10.98 -14.82
C SER A 335 12.76 10.38 -14.59
N SER A 336 13.73 11.21 -14.22
CA SER A 336 15.05 10.77 -13.74
C SER A 336 15.10 10.53 -12.22
N THR A 337 14.06 10.93 -11.49
CA THR A 337 13.99 10.94 -10.02
C THR A 337 12.82 10.11 -9.49
N ASP A 338 11.71 10.09 -10.20
CA ASP A 338 10.43 9.58 -9.67
C ASP A 338 9.94 8.38 -10.47
N TRP A 339 9.10 7.55 -9.84
CA TRP A 339 8.30 6.53 -10.52
C TRP A 339 7.14 7.16 -11.29
N GLN A 340 7.49 8.05 -12.23
CA GLN A 340 6.58 8.80 -13.09
C GLN A 340 6.42 8.10 -14.45
N ILE A 341 5.18 7.89 -14.87
CA ILE A 341 4.80 7.33 -16.18
C ILE A 341 3.90 8.29 -16.96
N SER A 342 3.73 8.04 -18.26
CA SER A 342 2.70 8.70 -19.08
C SER A 342 1.31 8.11 -18.82
N VAL A 343 0.28 8.96 -18.88
CA VAL A 343 -1.14 8.59 -18.85
C VAL A 343 -1.76 8.94 -20.20
N ASP A 344 -2.22 7.94 -20.94
CA ASP A 344 -2.72 8.14 -22.30
C ASP A 344 -4.07 8.87 -22.30
N ARG A 345 -4.99 8.41 -21.43
CA ARG A 345 -6.36 8.93 -21.28
C ARG A 345 -6.91 8.65 -19.88
N LEU A 346 -7.92 9.41 -19.48
CA LEU A 346 -8.64 9.21 -18.22
C LEU A 346 -10.16 9.24 -18.46
N PHE A 347 -10.91 8.34 -17.81
CA PHE A 347 -12.36 8.26 -17.92
C PHE A 347 -13.02 8.16 -16.55
N ILE A 348 -14.22 8.71 -16.40
CA ILE A 348 -15.15 8.38 -15.32
C ILE A 348 -16.40 7.76 -15.93
N GLY A 349 -16.59 6.46 -15.69
CA GLY A 349 -17.53 5.62 -16.41
C GLY A 349 -17.27 5.65 -17.91
N ARG A 350 -18.19 6.26 -18.67
CA ARG A 350 -18.08 6.42 -20.13
C ARG A 350 -17.57 7.80 -20.58
N LYS A 351 -17.37 8.74 -19.65
CA LYS A 351 -16.98 10.13 -19.96
C LYS A 351 -15.47 10.27 -19.88
N GLU A 352 -14.85 10.64 -21.00
CA GLU A 352 -13.42 11.00 -21.03
C GLU A 352 -13.20 12.36 -20.34
N LEU A 353 -12.14 12.44 -19.55
CA LEU A 353 -11.67 13.67 -18.90
C LEU A 353 -10.45 14.17 -19.66
N SER A 354 -10.52 15.38 -20.22
CA SER A 354 -9.44 15.97 -21.00
C SER A 354 -8.20 16.19 -20.13
N LEU A 355 -7.06 15.66 -20.58
CA LEU A 355 -5.76 15.87 -19.94
C LEU A 355 -5.04 17.08 -20.54
N SER A 356 -4.44 17.91 -19.68
CA SER A 356 -3.39 18.86 -20.05
C SER A 356 -2.08 18.11 -20.33
N SER A 357 -1.13 18.77 -20.99
CA SER A 357 0.22 18.21 -21.20
C SER A 357 0.90 17.79 -19.90
N SER A 358 0.63 18.52 -18.81
CA SER A 358 1.15 18.26 -17.47
C SER A 358 0.43 17.10 -16.77
N ALA A 359 -0.90 17.02 -16.87
CA ALA A 359 -1.70 15.90 -16.37
C ALA A 359 -1.60 14.63 -17.24
N SER A 360 -0.83 14.66 -18.33
CA SER A 360 -0.51 13.46 -19.12
C SER A 360 0.59 12.60 -18.48
N TYR A 361 0.96 12.89 -17.23
CA TYR A 361 1.93 12.14 -16.43
C TYR A 361 1.43 11.90 -15.01
N ALA A 362 1.85 10.79 -14.42
CA ALA A 362 1.50 10.42 -13.06
C ALA A 362 2.66 9.73 -12.33
N ILE A 363 2.88 10.10 -11.05
CA ILE A 363 3.78 9.38 -10.13
C ILE A 363 2.99 8.25 -9.46
N VAL A 364 3.55 7.04 -9.35
CA VAL A 364 2.87 5.87 -8.76
C VAL A 364 3.50 5.52 -7.40
N ASP A 365 2.77 5.80 -6.32
CA ASP A 365 3.34 6.07 -5.00
C ASP A 365 2.69 5.26 -3.84
N THR A 366 3.40 4.28 -3.28
CA THR A 366 2.95 3.52 -2.09
C THR A 366 3.07 4.30 -0.76
N GLY A 367 3.73 5.46 -0.76
CA GLY A 367 3.76 6.40 0.37
C GLY A 367 2.48 7.21 0.55
N SER A 368 1.65 7.29 -0.49
CA SER A 368 0.47 8.16 -0.54
C SER A 368 -0.84 7.36 -0.49
N SER A 369 -1.79 7.78 0.35
CA SER A 369 -3.12 7.14 0.41
C SER A 369 -4.04 7.48 -0.78
N TYR A 370 -3.94 8.72 -1.25
CA TYR A 370 -4.86 9.37 -2.18
C TYR A 370 -4.49 9.13 -3.66
N ILE A 371 -5.47 9.27 -4.56
CA ILE A 371 -5.17 9.80 -5.90
C ILE A 371 -5.21 11.33 -5.81
N LEU A 372 -4.14 11.99 -6.25
CA LEU A 372 -4.15 13.44 -6.46
C LEU A 372 -4.21 13.78 -7.94
N PHE A 373 -5.03 14.77 -8.25
CA PHE A 373 -5.09 15.41 -9.56
C PHE A 373 -4.69 16.89 -9.46
N PRO A 374 -4.31 17.53 -10.58
CA PRO A 374 -4.35 18.99 -10.67
C PRO A 374 -5.78 19.50 -10.42
N ASP A 375 -5.92 20.69 -9.84
CA ASP A 375 -7.21 21.21 -9.33
C ASP A 375 -8.33 21.21 -10.37
N TYR A 376 -8.00 21.54 -11.63
CA TYR A 376 -8.97 21.52 -12.73
C TYR A 376 -9.51 20.11 -13.00
N LEU A 377 -8.67 19.08 -12.85
CA LEU A 377 -8.99 17.69 -13.15
C LEU A 377 -9.72 17.03 -11.99
N ALA A 378 -9.34 17.32 -10.75
CA ALA A 378 -10.15 17.00 -9.57
C ALA A 378 -11.54 17.63 -9.67
N THR A 379 -11.62 18.91 -10.05
CA THR A 379 -12.89 19.61 -10.29
C THR A 379 -13.69 18.97 -11.43
N ALA A 380 -13.06 18.58 -12.53
CA ALA A 380 -13.72 17.94 -13.68
C ALA A 380 -14.23 16.53 -13.35
N PHE A 381 -13.47 15.75 -12.58
CA PHE A 381 -13.86 14.46 -12.05
C PHE A 381 -15.09 14.60 -11.13
N HIS A 382 -15.01 15.41 -10.07
CA HIS A 382 -16.10 15.55 -9.12
C HIS A 382 -17.36 16.18 -9.73
N ARG A 383 -17.24 17.16 -10.64
CA ARG A 383 -18.40 17.69 -11.40
C ARG A 383 -19.03 16.68 -12.37
N SER A 384 -18.40 15.55 -12.61
CA SER A 384 -19.00 14.42 -13.35
C SER A 384 -19.80 13.48 -12.46
N ILE A 385 -19.72 13.65 -11.13
CA ILE A 385 -20.45 12.88 -10.14
C ILE A 385 -21.70 13.67 -9.71
N PRO A 386 -22.93 13.14 -9.90
CA PRO A 386 -24.15 13.81 -9.48
C PRO A 386 -24.15 14.13 -7.98
N ASN A 387 -24.54 15.36 -7.65
CA ASN A 387 -24.62 15.91 -6.30
C ASN A 387 -23.29 15.99 -5.53
N ALA A 388 -22.12 15.78 -6.14
CA ALA A 388 -20.84 16.03 -5.48
C ALA A 388 -20.70 17.49 -5.03
N GLN A 389 -20.06 17.70 -3.89
CA GLN A 389 -19.89 19.00 -3.24
C GLN A 389 -18.42 19.20 -2.82
N PHE A 390 -18.01 20.44 -2.63
CA PHE A 390 -16.71 20.79 -2.08
C PHE A 390 -16.91 21.50 -0.74
N ASP A 391 -16.30 21.00 0.34
CA ASP A 391 -16.24 21.64 1.64
C ASP A 391 -14.80 22.15 1.87
N PRO A 392 -14.56 23.47 2.06
CA PRO A 392 -13.21 24.03 2.19
C PRO A 392 -12.36 23.54 3.38
N LYS A 393 -12.89 22.70 4.26
CA LYS A 393 -12.15 22.07 5.37
C LYS A 393 -11.96 20.57 5.19
N LEU A 394 -12.88 19.92 4.48
CA LEU A 394 -12.89 18.46 4.32
C LEU A 394 -12.40 18.03 2.94
N GLY A 395 -12.43 18.90 1.94
CA GLY A 395 -12.19 18.57 0.53
C GLY A 395 -13.47 18.15 -0.18
N TRP A 396 -13.34 17.27 -1.18
CA TRP A 396 -14.46 16.81 -1.99
C TRP A 396 -15.34 15.77 -1.29
N LEU A 397 -16.65 16.02 -1.28
CA LEU A 397 -17.67 15.15 -0.73
C LEU A 397 -18.56 14.59 -1.86
N ILE A 398 -18.85 13.30 -1.81
CA ILE A 398 -19.68 12.59 -2.80
C ILE A 398 -20.78 11.79 -2.09
N PRO A 399 -21.95 11.53 -2.71
CA PRO A 399 -23.01 10.78 -2.04
C PRO A 399 -22.57 9.36 -1.65
N CYS A 400 -22.71 8.98 -0.37
CA CYS A 400 -22.36 7.67 0.15
C CYS A 400 -23.10 6.52 -0.55
N SER A 401 -24.30 6.78 -1.07
CA SER A 401 -25.08 5.80 -1.85
C SER A 401 -24.35 5.34 -3.12
N LEU A 402 -23.37 6.11 -3.61
CA LEU A 402 -22.56 5.71 -4.76
C LEU A 402 -21.68 4.49 -4.49
N ALA A 403 -21.33 4.19 -3.23
CA ALA A 403 -20.56 3.00 -2.88
C ALA A 403 -21.24 1.69 -3.33
N ASN A 404 -22.57 1.71 -3.48
CA ASN A 404 -23.39 0.58 -3.92
C ASN A 404 -24.04 0.82 -5.29
N SER A 405 -23.61 1.85 -6.03
CA SER A 405 -24.22 2.27 -7.30
C SER A 405 -23.29 2.07 -8.49
N ARG A 406 -23.87 1.70 -9.63
CA ARG A 406 -23.18 1.64 -10.94
C ARG A 406 -23.52 2.83 -11.85
N THR A 407 -24.22 3.84 -11.35
CA THR A 407 -24.75 4.96 -12.17
C THR A 407 -23.66 5.90 -12.70
N VAL A 408 -22.56 6.07 -11.96
CA VAL A 408 -21.41 6.88 -12.37
C VAL A 408 -20.41 6.02 -13.19
N GLY A 409 -20.21 4.77 -12.77
CA GLY A 409 -19.15 3.91 -13.27
C GLY A 409 -17.79 4.24 -12.62
N ASP A 410 -16.77 3.51 -13.05
CA ASP A 410 -15.46 3.50 -12.40
C ASP A 410 -14.53 4.57 -12.97
N LEU A 411 -13.56 5.03 -12.17
CA LEU A 411 -12.46 5.85 -12.67
C LEU A 411 -11.48 4.93 -13.41
N THR A 412 -11.22 5.21 -14.69
CA THR A 412 -10.41 4.33 -15.55
C THR A 412 -9.28 5.10 -16.21
N PHE A 413 -8.06 4.72 -15.89
CA PHE A 413 -6.83 5.18 -16.54
C PHE A 413 -6.56 4.32 -17.77
N VAL A 414 -6.00 4.92 -18.82
CA VAL A 414 -5.40 4.19 -19.94
C VAL A 414 -3.90 4.38 -19.86
N LEU A 415 -3.16 3.29 -19.69
CA LEU A 415 -1.72 3.26 -19.47
C LEU A 415 -1.10 2.24 -20.42
N GLY A 416 -0.21 2.66 -21.32
CA GLY A 416 0.38 1.77 -22.32
C GLY A 416 -0.65 1.19 -23.31
N GLY A 417 -1.78 1.87 -23.50
CA GLY A 417 -2.92 1.41 -24.31
C GLY A 417 -3.99 0.61 -23.57
N ASP A 418 -3.66 -0.04 -22.44
CA ASP A 418 -4.59 -0.87 -21.67
C ASP A 418 -5.31 -0.11 -20.54
N ARG A 419 -6.42 -0.67 -20.04
CA ARG A 419 -7.35 0.01 -19.12
C ARG A 419 -7.22 -0.51 -17.69
N PHE A 420 -6.99 0.40 -16.75
CA PHE A 420 -6.87 0.10 -15.31
C PHE A 420 -7.87 0.94 -14.52
N SER A 421 -8.75 0.27 -13.77
CA SER A 421 -9.93 0.90 -13.16
C SER A 421 -9.89 0.87 -11.63
N VAL A 422 -10.31 1.98 -11.02
CA VAL A 422 -10.60 2.14 -9.59
C VAL A 422 -12.12 2.22 -9.42
N PRO A 423 -12.76 1.24 -8.77
CA PRO A 423 -14.20 1.23 -8.55
C PRO A 423 -14.70 2.45 -7.78
N ILE A 424 -15.89 2.95 -8.10
CA ILE A 424 -16.48 4.07 -7.36
C ILE A 424 -16.70 3.75 -5.87
N SER A 425 -16.85 2.48 -5.51
CA SER A 425 -16.91 1.99 -4.11
C SER A 425 -15.65 2.31 -3.32
N ASP A 426 -14.48 2.23 -3.94
CA ASP A 426 -13.19 2.47 -3.29
C ASP A 426 -12.91 3.97 -3.12
N ILE A 427 -13.57 4.80 -3.93
CA ILE A 427 -13.47 6.27 -3.87
C ILE A 427 -14.38 6.85 -2.77
N VAL A 428 -15.43 6.13 -2.36
CA VAL A 428 -16.39 6.52 -1.32
C VAL A 428 -15.93 5.96 0.03
N ILE A 429 -15.00 6.64 0.72
CA ILE A 429 -14.38 6.09 1.94
C ILE A 429 -15.23 6.28 3.20
N LEU A 430 -15.38 7.51 3.69
CA LEU A 430 -15.90 7.75 5.05
C LEU A 430 -17.12 8.67 5.07
N LYS A 431 -18.18 8.21 5.74
CA LYS A 431 -19.43 8.95 5.91
C LYS A 431 -19.20 10.23 6.71
N SER A 432 -19.49 11.35 6.09
CA SER A 432 -19.52 12.67 6.72
C SER A 432 -20.82 12.89 7.51
N GLU A 433 -20.84 13.96 8.29
CA GLU A 433 -22.00 14.37 9.09
C GLU A 433 -23.13 14.96 8.26
N TYR A 434 -22.83 15.46 7.06
CA TYR A 434 -23.84 15.85 6.10
C TYR A 434 -24.55 14.57 5.65
N ASN A 435 -25.77 14.36 6.15
CA ASN A 435 -26.52 13.11 5.98
C ASN A 435 -26.57 12.66 4.52
N GLY A 436 -25.87 11.57 4.21
CA GLY A 436 -25.81 10.98 2.87
C GLY A 436 -24.54 11.28 2.07
N TYR A 437 -23.61 12.09 2.60
CA TYR A 437 -22.32 12.41 1.97
C TYR A 437 -21.14 11.72 2.63
N CYS A 438 -20.16 11.35 1.81
CA CYS A 438 -18.92 10.67 2.16
C CYS A 438 -17.72 11.44 1.60
N LEU A 439 -16.58 11.38 2.29
CA LEU A 439 -15.32 11.93 1.80
C LEU A 439 -14.84 11.15 0.57
N SER A 440 -14.45 11.88 -0.47
CA SER A 440 -13.82 11.34 -1.67
C SER A 440 -12.38 10.93 -1.38
N ALA A 441 -11.96 9.80 -1.95
CA ALA A 441 -10.57 9.35 -1.99
C ALA A 441 -9.74 10.02 -3.10
N ILE A 442 -10.26 11.08 -3.72
CA ILE A 442 -9.58 11.87 -4.74
C ILE A 442 -9.57 13.33 -4.31
N ASP A 443 -8.40 13.95 -4.38
CA ASP A 443 -8.20 15.35 -4.00
C ASP A 443 -7.27 16.06 -4.99
N SER A 444 -6.88 17.30 -4.69
CA SER A 444 -5.96 18.06 -5.55
C SER A 444 -4.78 18.73 -4.85
N TRP A 445 -3.72 18.97 -5.63
CA TRP A 445 -2.48 19.59 -5.18
C TRP A 445 -2.66 21.00 -4.63
N GLY A 446 -3.52 21.85 -5.22
CA GLY A 446 -3.70 23.23 -4.76
C GLY A 446 -4.41 23.35 -3.41
N GLU A 447 -5.14 22.32 -2.98
CA GLU A 447 -5.79 22.22 -1.67
C GLU A 447 -4.85 21.67 -0.58
N LEU A 448 -3.62 21.29 -0.96
CA LEU A 448 -2.51 20.98 -0.06
C LEU A 448 -1.64 22.24 0.13
N ALA A 449 -1.38 22.57 1.40
CA ALA A 449 -0.87 23.88 1.80
C ALA A 449 0.63 24.08 1.49
N GLY A 450 0.91 24.49 0.25
CA GLY A 450 2.26 24.73 -0.25
C GLY A 450 2.49 24.22 -1.68
N HIS A 451 1.46 23.72 -2.37
CA HIS A 451 1.63 22.92 -3.59
C HIS A 451 1.10 23.53 -4.88
N GLY A 452 0.97 24.85 -4.91
CA GLY A 452 0.80 25.64 -6.13
C GLY A 452 2.01 25.54 -7.06
N GLY A 453 2.10 24.46 -7.84
CA GLY A 453 3.16 24.19 -8.81
C GLY A 453 3.20 22.75 -9.33
N GLN A 454 2.74 21.77 -8.54
CA GLN A 454 2.64 20.37 -8.99
C GLN A 454 1.55 20.24 -10.06
N SER A 455 1.96 19.85 -11.27
CA SER A 455 1.09 19.93 -12.46
C SER A 455 0.67 18.55 -13.02
N GLY A 456 1.22 17.45 -12.48
CA GLY A 456 0.89 16.06 -12.86
C GLY A 456 -0.10 15.40 -11.89
N MET A 457 -0.35 14.10 -12.08
CA MET A 457 -1.13 13.30 -11.13
C MET A 457 -0.22 12.56 -10.14
N LEU A 458 -0.80 12.09 -9.03
CA LEU A 458 -0.23 11.04 -8.20
C LEU A 458 -1.25 9.91 -8.03
N LEU A 459 -0.80 8.67 -8.21
CA LEU A 459 -1.57 7.44 -8.08
C LEU A 459 -1.09 6.70 -6.84
N GLY A 460 -1.74 6.98 -5.70
CA GLY A 460 -1.42 6.36 -4.43
C GLY A 460 -2.03 4.96 -4.24
N ASP A 461 -1.99 4.49 -2.99
CA ASP A 461 -2.56 3.22 -2.52
C ASP A 461 -3.98 2.94 -3.04
N LEU A 462 -4.83 3.96 -3.18
CA LEU A 462 -6.18 3.83 -3.76
C LEU A 462 -6.17 3.21 -5.16
N PHE A 463 -5.22 3.62 -6.01
CA PHE A 463 -5.02 3.04 -7.33
C PHE A 463 -4.33 1.67 -7.21
N ILE A 464 -3.24 1.62 -6.44
CA ILE A 464 -2.36 0.45 -6.32
C ILE A 464 -3.11 -0.76 -5.76
N LYS A 465 -3.98 -0.61 -4.75
CA LYS A 465 -4.77 -1.70 -4.16
C LYS A 465 -5.80 -2.35 -5.10
N ASN A 466 -6.06 -1.71 -6.24
CA ASN A 466 -6.95 -2.23 -7.27
C ASN A 466 -6.20 -2.96 -8.40
N GLN A 467 -4.87 -2.84 -8.47
CA GLN A 467 -4.03 -3.45 -9.50
C GLN A 467 -2.99 -4.39 -8.87
N TYR A 468 -2.28 -5.15 -9.71
CA TYR A 468 -0.98 -5.70 -9.38
C TYR A 468 0.08 -4.83 -10.05
N VAL A 469 1.05 -4.35 -9.27
CA VAL A 469 2.02 -3.32 -9.72
C VAL A 469 3.44 -3.87 -9.63
N VAL A 470 4.26 -3.63 -10.65
CA VAL A 470 5.67 -4.07 -10.70
C VAL A 470 6.57 -2.87 -11.00
N TYR A 471 7.43 -2.51 -10.05
CA TYR A 471 8.47 -1.50 -10.21
C TYR A 471 9.75 -2.18 -10.72
N ASP A 472 10.10 -1.99 -11.99
CA ASP A 472 11.26 -2.61 -12.64
C ASP A 472 12.43 -1.61 -12.71
N TYR A 473 13.37 -1.74 -11.77
CA TYR A 473 14.55 -0.90 -11.65
C TYR A 473 15.56 -1.20 -12.76
N GLY A 474 15.60 -2.44 -13.26
CA GLY A 474 16.54 -2.87 -14.30
C GLY A 474 16.23 -2.27 -15.67
N LYS A 475 14.95 -2.12 -16.01
CA LYS A 475 14.49 -1.52 -17.28
C LYS A 475 13.93 -0.10 -17.13
N ARG A 476 13.70 0.37 -15.90
CA ARG A 476 13.09 1.67 -15.57
C ARG A 476 11.69 1.81 -16.17
N GLN A 477 10.81 0.89 -15.81
CA GLN A 477 9.41 0.83 -16.26
C GLN A 477 8.51 0.39 -15.10
N ILE A 478 7.20 0.69 -15.17
CA ILE A 478 6.19 0.18 -14.24
C ILE A 478 5.24 -0.75 -14.97
N GLY A 479 5.06 -1.95 -14.45
CA GLY A 479 4.12 -2.95 -14.94
C GLY A 479 2.79 -2.93 -14.19
N PHE A 480 1.68 -3.06 -14.91
CA PHE A 480 0.33 -3.13 -14.36
C PHE A 480 -0.41 -4.37 -14.87
N ALA A 481 -1.11 -5.07 -13.99
CA ALA A 481 -2.01 -6.17 -14.34
C ALA A 481 -3.26 -6.18 -13.44
N GLN A 482 -4.31 -6.88 -13.88
CA GLN A 482 -5.49 -7.12 -13.06
C GLN A 482 -5.13 -8.04 -11.90
N LYS A 483 -5.16 -7.53 -10.65
CA LYS A 483 -4.89 -8.37 -9.47
C LYS A 483 -5.97 -9.44 -9.28
N VAL A 484 -5.58 -10.52 -8.62
CA VAL A 484 -6.50 -11.46 -7.98
C VAL A 484 -7.04 -10.84 -6.70
N GLU A 485 -8.36 -10.92 -6.46
CA GLU A 485 -9.00 -10.29 -5.31
C GLU A 485 -8.78 -11.05 -3.99
N SER A 486 -8.63 -12.37 -4.04
CA SER A 486 -8.18 -13.19 -2.90
C SER A 486 -7.53 -14.47 -3.38
N VAL A 487 -6.47 -14.91 -2.70
CA VAL A 487 -5.79 -16.18 -2.99
C VAL A 487 -5.98 -17.14 -1.82
N SER A 488 -6.52 -18.33 -2.09
CA SER A 488 -6.50 -19.44 -1.13
C SER A 488 -5.09 -20.06 -1.08
N GLY A 489 -4.14 -19.30 -0.52
CA GLY A 489 -2.72 -19.64 -0.43
C GLY A 489 -1.89 -19.13 -1.61
N GLY A 490 -1.20 -18.00 -1.41
CA GLY A 490 -0.10 -17.57 -2.29
C GLY A 490 1.06 -18.59 -2.28
N ILE A 491 1.99 -18.45 -3.22
CA ILE A 491 3.11 -19.40 -3.33
C ILE A 491 3.94 -19.31 -2.04
N GLY A 492 4.26 -20.47 -1.45
CA GLY A 492 5.04 -20.58 -0.20
C GLY A 492 6.52 -20.23 -0.32
N LEU A 493 6.86 -19.19 -1.09
CA LEU A 493 8.20 -18.63 -1.20
C LEU A 493 8.62 -18.10 0.17
N ASN A 494 9.63 -18.73 0.76
CA ASN A 494 10.25 -18.41 2.06
C ASN A 494 9.50 -18.76 3.36
N SER A 495 8.77 -19.88 3.42
CA SER A 495 8.36 -20.51 4.70
C SER A 495 9.54 -20.97 5.62
N LYS A 496 10.81 -20.64 5.31
CA LYS A 496 12.00 -21.04 6.07
C LYS A 496 13.00 -19.91 6.41
N ASN A 497 12.85 -18.70 5.88
CA ASN A 497 13.77 -17.58 6.19
C ASN A 497 13.20 -16.58 7.22
N ALA A 498 11.96 -16.78 7.67
CA ALA A 498 11.45 -16.14 8.89
C ALA A 498 12.07 -16.81 10.13
N ALA A 499 13.14 -16.23 10.66
CA ALA A 499 13.63 -16.56 12.00
C ALA A 499 12.67 -15.96 13.05
N GLY A 500 12.02 -16.69 13.96
CA GLY A 500 11.90 -18.12 14.28
C GLY A 500 11.19 -18.23 15.66
N PRO A 501 11.04 -19.39 16.33
CA PRO A 501 11.08 -20.78 15.87
C PRO A 501 9.70 -21.49 15.98
N ASP A 502 9.64 -22.74 15.49
CA ASP A 502 8.71 -23.83 15.86
C ASP A 502 7.24 -23.52 16.23
N LEU A 503 6.30 -23.65 15.26
CA LEU A 503 4.91 -24.06 15.57
C LEU A 503 4.09 -24.70 14.42
N LYS A 504 4.71 -25.31 13.39
CA LYS A 504 3.94 -25.96 12.28
C LYS A 504 4.35 -27.41 11.94
N ARG A 505 4.97 -28.15 12.88
CA ARG A 505 5.23 -29.60 12.73
C ARG A 505 4.51 -30.52 13.73
N SER A 506 3.40 -30.06 14.32
CA SER A 506 2.58 -30.86 15.26
C SER A 506 1.09 -31.04 14.85
N LEU A 507 0.73 -30.74 13.60
CA LEU A 507 -0.69 -30.74 13.16
C LEU A 507 -1.03 -31.65 11.95
N LYS A 508 -0.13 -32.53 11.51
CA LYS A 508 -0.44 -33.58 10.51
C LYS A 508 -0.10 -35.03 10.90
N SER A 509 0.42 -35.26 12.10
CA SER A 509 0.45 -36.60 12.74
C SER A 509 -0.66 -36.78 13.78
N GLY A 510 -1.11 -35.72 14.44
CA GLY A 510 -2.13 -35.79 15.51
C GLY A 510 -3.54 -36.16 15.04
N SER A 511 -3.94 -35.82 13.82
CA SER A 511 -5.32 -36.02 13.34
C SER A 511 -5.68 -37.48 13.01
N GLN A 512 -4.70 -38.37 12.81
CA GLN A 512 -4.95 -39.81 12.65
C GLN A 512 -4.73 -40.64 13.93
N GLN A 513 -4.16 -40.05 14.99
CA GLN A 513 -4.15 -40.66 16.33
C GLN A 513 -5.31 -40.19 17.22
N ALA A 514 -5.80 -38.95 17.06
CA ALA A 514 -6.99 -38.47 17.75
C ALA A 514 -8.27 -39.26 17.40
N ALA A 515 -8.41 -39.72 16.15
CA ALA A 515 -9.56 -40.49 15.70
C ALA A 515 -9.66 -41.91 16.31
N LYS A 516 -8.56 -42.46 16.86
CA LYS A 516 -8.58 -43.71 17.64
C LYS A 516 -8.68 -43.48 19.16
N ALA A 517 -8.33 -42.29 19.65
CA ALA A 517 -8.55 -41.92 21.05
C ALA A 517 -10.04 -41.67 21.38
N VAL A 518 -10.81 -41.09 20.44
CA VAL A 518 -12.26 -40.82 20.65
C VAL A 518 -13.11 -42.09 20.77
N ALA A 519 -12.65 -43.24 20.27
CA ALA A 519 -13.32 -44.53 20.47
C ALA A 519 -12.96 -45.24 21.80
N ALA A 520 -11.87 -44.84 22.46
CA ALA A 520 -11.41 -45.43 23.72
C ALA A 520 -11.83 -44.62 24.96
N THR A 521 -12.00 -43.30 24.83
CA THR A 521 -12.43 -42.43 25.96
C THR A 521 -13.95 -42.42 26.20
N ALA A 522 -14.72 -43.23 25.45
CA ALA A 522 -16.14 -43.49 25.70
C ALA A 522 -16.40 -44.65 26.69
N ALA A 523 -15.36 -45.39 27.10
CA ALA A 523 -15.47 -46.55 27.99
C ALA A 523 -14.94 -46.32 29.43
N VAL A 524 -14.38 -45.13 29.72
CA VAL A 524 -13.71 -44.83 31.01
C VAL A 524 -14.40 -43.71 31.80
N MET A 525 -15.26 -42.89 31.18
CA MET A 525 -16.11 -41.89 31.88
C MET A 525 -17.51 -42.43 32.21
N LEU A 526 -17.59 -43.70 32.64
CA LEU A 526 -18.81 -44.34 33.15
C LEU A 526 -18.59 -45.07 34.50
N ALA A 527 -17.40 -44.97 35.08
CA ALA A 527 -17.03 -45.68 36.32
C ALA A 527 -16.08 -44.85 37.21
N SER A 528 -16.37 -43.56 37.40
CA SER A 528 -15.64 -42.71 38.37
C SER A 528 -16.39 -41.47 38.90
N THR A 529 -17.71 -41.37 38.75
CA THR A 529 -18.53 -40.64 39.75
C THR A 529 -19.19 -41.63 40.68
N MET A 530 -18.29 -42.32 41.39
CA MET A 530 -18.51 -43.31 42.43
C MET A 530 -17.37 -43.27 43.49
N LEU A 531 -17.12 -42.14 44.18
CA LEU A 531 -16.96 -42.09 45.65
C LEU A 531 -17.35 -40.69 46.20
N THR A 532 -17.83 -40.62 47.45
CA THR A 532 -18.07 -39.42 48.30
C THR A 532 -17.03 -38.28 48.15
N VAL A 533 -17.37 -36.99 48.32
CA VAL A 533 -18.39 -36.34 49.17
C VAL A 533 -19.24 -35.34 48.40
#